data_AF-A0A3B8IST0-F1
#
_entry.id   AF-A0A3B8IST0-F1
#
_cell.length_a   1.000
_cell.length_b   1.000
_cell.length_c   1.000
_cell.angle_alpha   90.00
_cell.angle_beta   90.00
_cell.angle_gamma   90.00
#
_symmetry.space_group_name_H-M   'P 1'
#
loop_
_entity.id
_entity.type
_entity.pdbx_description
1 polymer ?
#
loop_
_entity_poly.entity_id
_entity_poly.type
_entity_poly.pdbx_seq_one_letter_code
_entity_poly.pdbx_strand_id
1 'polypeptide(L)' 'MDLESNIRAWRRQLHRQGTFEDGHLEELESHLRDHIDHLLEGGQTKEEAFAEATRELGTALELGEEEHKARLTT' A
#
# COMPACT_ATOMS: atom_id res chain seq x y z
N MET A 1 -1.64 18.28 -3.87
CA MET A 1 -1.70 17.68 -2.52
C MET A 1 -0.30 17.38 -2.00
N ASP A 2 -0.14 17.08 -0.70
CA ASP A 2 1.15 16.67 -0.14
C ASP A 2 1.25 15.14 -0.05
N LEU A 3 2.28 14.58 -0.67
CA LEU A 3 2.50 13.14 -0.79
C LEU A 3 2.69 12.47 0.58
N GLU A 4 3.42 13.10 1.49
CA GLU A 4 3.61 12.55 2.85
C GLU A 4 2.28 12.44 3.59
N SER A 5 1.42 13.45 3.45
CA SER A 5 0.09 13.45 4.08
C SER A 5 -0.77 12.28 3.58
N ASN A 6 -0.68 11.96 2.28
CA ASN A 6 -1.37 10.83 1.67
C ASN A 6 -0.83 9.48 2.17
N ILE A 7 0.50 9.31 2.23
CA ILE A 7 1.14 8.09 2.74
C ILE A 7 0.76 7.85 4.22
N ARG A 8 0.81 8.89 5.06
CA ARG A 8 0.40 8.79 6.48
C ARG A 8 -1.08 8.43 6.62
N ALA A 9 -1.94 8.98 5.77
CA ALA A 9 -3.37 8.65 5.78
C ALA A 9 -3.61 7.19 5.37
N TRP A 10 -2.91 6.70 4.35
CA TRP A 10 -2.96 5.31 3.92
C TRP A 10 -2.49 4.34 5.00
N ARG A 11 -1.34 4.59 5.64
CA ARG A 11 -0.85 3.75 6.76
C ARG A 11 -1.84 3.69 7.92
N ARG A 12 -2.46 4.83 8.27
CA ARG A 12 -3.50 4.87 9.31
C ARG A 12 -4.74 4.06 8.93
N GLN A 13 -5.12 4.02 7.66
CA GLN A 13 -6.25 3.21 7.20
C GLN A 13 -5.95 1.71 7.34
N LEU A 14 -4.78 1.27 6.90
CA LEU A 14 -4.34 -0.13 7.04
C LEU A 14 -4.23 -0.54 8.52
N HIS A 15 -3.62 0.30 9.34
CA HIS A 15 -3.56 0.05 10.79
C HIS A 15 -4.96 -0.03 11.42
N ARG A 16 -5.94 0.75 10.94
CA ARG A 16 -7.31 0.73 11.45
C ARG A 16 -8.08 -0.53 11.04
N GLN A 17 -7.72 -1.16 9.92
CA GLN A 17 -8.28 -2.46 9.53
C GLN A 17 -7.84 -3.59 10.48
N GLY A 18 -6.72 -3.40 11.20
CA GLY A 18 -6.28 -4.33 12.26
C GLY A 18 -5.75 -5.67 11.75
N THR A 19 -5.59 -5.81 10.43
CA THR A 19 -5.13 -7.04 9.77
C THR A 19 -3.59 -7.15 9.72
N PHE A 20 -2.87 -6.03 9.83
CA PHE A 20 -1.42 -5.98 9.61
C PHE A 20 -0.66 -5.61 10.89
N GLU A 21 0.40 -6.36 11.18
CA GLU A 21 1.38 -6.03 12.22
C GLU A 21 2.25 -4.83 11.81
N ASP A 22 2.81 -4.09 12.78
CA ASP A 22 3.60 -2.87 12.52
C ASP A 22 4.76 -3.13 11.55
N GLY A 23 5.46 -4.26 11.67
CA GLY A 23 6.55 -4.61 10.75
C GLY A 23 6.06 -4.81 9.31
N HIS A 24 4.89 -5.41 9.12
CA HIS A 24 4.29 -5.60 7.80
C HIS A 24 3.83 -4.26 7.20
N LEU A 25 3.33 -3.34 8.04
CA LEU A 25 3.00 -1.98 7.62
C LEU A 25 4.24 -1.20 7.18
N GLU A 26 5.37 -1.36 7.86
CA GLU A 26 6.64 -0.73 7.47
C GLU A 26 7.14 -1.24 6.11
N GLU A 27 7.06 -2.55 5.87
CA GLU A 27 7.41 -3.14 4.56
C GLU A 27 6.51 -2.61 3.45
N LEU A 28 5.19 -2.62 3.66
CA LEU A 28 4.24 -2.07 2.68
C LEU A 28 4.48 -0.58 2.41
N GLU A 29 4.80 0.21 3.44
CA GLU A 29 5.12 1.62 3.30
C GLU A 29 6.42 1.85 2.52
N SER A 30 7.43 1.00 2.72
CA SER A 30 8.67 1.02 1.94
C SER A 30 8.42 0.70 0.47
N HIS A 31 7.65 -0.37 0.19
CA HIS A 31 7.25 -0.74 -1.16
C HIS A 31 6.44 0.36 -1.86
N LEU A 32 5.50 1.00 -1.13
CA LEU A 32 4.73 2.12 -1.65
C LEU A 32 5.64 3.27 -2.08
N ARG A 33 6.64 3.62 -1.27
CA ARG A 33 7.56 4.72 -1.59
C ARG A 33 8.48 4.41 -2.77
N ASP A 34 9.03 3.21 -2.82
CA ASP A 34 9.87 2.75 -3.92
C ASP A 34 9.11 2.80 -5.25
N HIS A 35 7.87 2.30 -5.26
CA HIS A 35 7.02 2.34 -6.45
C HIS A 35 6.68 3.79 -6.86
N ILE A 36 6.36 4.65 -5.89
CA ILE A 36 6.08 6.07 -6.18
C ILE A 36 7.30 6.78 -6.78
N ASP A 37 8.49 6.51 -6.25
CA ASP A 37 9.74 7.07 -6.78
C ASP A 37 9.93 6.65 -8.24
N HIS A 38 9.76 5.37 -8.55
CA HIS A 38 9.84 4.85 -9.92
C HIS A 38 8.83 5.52 -10.87
N LEU A 39 7.59 5.73 -10.44
CA LEU A 39 6.56 6.40 -11.24
C LEU A 39 6.90 7.90 -11.45
N LEU A 40 7.48 8.55 -10.46
CA LEU A 40 7.96 9.94 -10.55
C LEU A 40 9.13 10.06 -11.52
N GLU A 41 10.07 9.12 -11.50
CA GLU A 41 11.16 9.03 -12.48
C GLU A 41 10.62 8.85 -13.91
N GLY A 42 9.49 8.14 -14.05
CA GLY A 42 8.75 8.00 -15.30
C GLY A 42 8.00 9.27 -15.75
N GLY A 43 8.04 10.35 -14.97
CA GLY A 43 7.41 11.64 -15.31
C GLY A 43 5.98 11.82 -14.83
N GLN A 44 5.46 10.93 -13.99
CA GLN A 44 4.12 11.08 -13.40
C GLN A 44 4.12 12.16 -12.31
N THR A 45 2.93 12.68 -12.01
CA THR A 45 2.76 13.56 -10.86
C THR A 45 2.74 12.76 -9.56
N LYS A 46 3.05 13.40 -8.43
CA LYS A 46 2.97 12.78 -7.10
C LYS A 46 1.58 12.20 -6.78
N GLU A 47 0.54 12.81 -7.33
CA GLU A 47 -0.86 12.41 -7.10
C GLU A 47 -1.19 11.15 -7.91
N GLU A 48 -0.78 11.10 -9.18
CA GLU A 48 -0.92 9.91 -10.03
C GLU A 48 -0.07 8.75 -9.52
N ALA A 49 1.18 9.01 -9.18
CA ALA A 49 2.10 8.00 -8.65
C ALA A 49 1.54 7.35 -7.38
N PHE A 50 1.00 8.15 -6.47
CA PHE A 50 0.36 7.63 -5.27
C PHE A 50 -0.90 6.81 -5.57
N ALA A 51 -1.75 7.28 -6.50
CA ALA A 51 -2.99 6.59 -6.85
C ALA A 51 -2.75 5.24 -7.56
N GLU A 52 -1.72 5.16 -8.39
CA GLU A 52 -1.28 3.90 -9.02
C GLU A 52 -0.67 2.96 -7.97
N ALA A 53 0.31 3.43 -7.19
CA ALA A 53 0.99 2.60 -6.21
C ALA A 53 0.04 2.03 -5.14
N THR A 54 -0.93 2.82 -4.66
CA THR A 54 -1.93 2.35 -3.69
C THR A 54 -2.94 1.37 -4.29
N ARG A 55 -3.24 1.47 -5.59
CA ARG A 55 -4.11 0.53 -6.31
C ARG A 55 -3.41 -0.82 -6.53
N GLU A 56 -2.14 -0.82 -6.91
CA GLU A 56 -1.35 -2.05 -7.02
C GLU A 56 -1.22 -2.77 -5.68
N LEU A 57 -0.84 -2.03 -4.62
CA LEU A 57 -0.74 -2.58 -3.27
C LEU A 57 -2.10 -3.02 -2.72
N GLY A 58 -3.17 -2.25 -2.92
CA GLY A 58 -4.52 -2.63 -2.51
C GLY A 58 -4.98 -3.92 -3.16
N THR A 59 -4.74 -4.08 -4.47
CA THR A 59 -5.07 -5.31 -5.20
C THR A 59 -4.25 -6.50 -4.68
N ALA A 60 -2.97 -6.30 -4.38
CA ALA A 60 -2.12 -7.34 -3.80
C ALA A 60 -2.57 -7.74 -2.39
N LEU A 61 -3.03 -6.79 -1.57
CA LEU A 61 -3.57 -7.04 -0.24
C LEU A 61 -4.91 -7.77 -0.30
N GLU A 62 -5.82 -7.38 -1.20
CA GLU A 62 -7.10 -8.07 -1.42
C GLU A 62 -6.89 -9.52 -1.88
N LEU A 63 -5.94 -9.76 -2.79
CA LEU A 63 -5.56 -11.11 -3.23
C LEU A 63 -4.91 -11.93 -2.09
N GLY A 64 -4.08 -11.29 -1.26
CA GLY A 64 -3.46 -11.93 -0.11
C GLY A 64 -4.45 -12.31 1.00
N GLU A 65 -5.49 -11.50 1.21
CA GLU A 65 -6.57 -11.80 2.16
C GLU A 65 -7.39 -13.03 1.73
N GLU A 66 -7.65 -13.20 0.43
CA GLU A 66 -8.32 -14.40 -0.11
C GLU A 66 -7.46 -15.66 0.11
N GLU A 67 -6.15 -15.57 -0.12
CA GLU A 67 -5.17 -16.66 0.06
C GLU A 67 -4.95 -17.03 1.54
N HIS A 68 -5.04 -16.07 2.46
CA HIS A 68 -4.95 -16.33 3.90
C HIS A 68 -6.23 -17.00 4.43
N LYS A 69 -7.40 -16.61 3.92
CA LYS A 69 -8.68 -17.20 4.30
C LYS A 69 -8.83 -18.63 3.77
N ALA A 70 -8.35 -18.90 2.56
CA ALA A 70 -8.39 -20.24 1.95
C ALA A 70 -7.53 -21.28 2.72
N ARG A 71 -6.46 -20.83 3.40
CA ARG A 71 -5.58 -21.72 4.20
C ARG A 71 -6.11 -22.05 5.60
N LEU A 72 -7.17 -21.39 6.07
CA LEU A 72 -7.79 -21.63 7.38
C LEU A 72 -9.06 -22.48 7.31
N THR A 73 -9.46 -22.96 6.12
CA THR A 73 -10.67 -23.77 5.91
C THR A 73 -10.39 -25.18 5.37
N THR A 74 -9.24 -25.78 5.67
CA THR A 74 -8.94 -27.20 5.39
C THR A 74 -8.66 -27.97 6.67
#